data_AF-A0A2G4G070-F1
#
_entry.id   AF-A0A2G4G070-F1
#
_cell.length_a   1.000
_cell.length_b   1.000
_cell.length_c   1.000
_cell.angle_alpha   90.00
_cell.angle_beta   90.00
_cell.angle_gamma   90.00
#
_symmetry.space_group_name_H-M   'P 1'
#
loop_
_entity.id
_entity.type
_entity.pdbx_description
1 polymer ?
#
loop_
_entity_poly.entity_id
_entity_poly.type
_entity_poly.pdbx_seq_one_letter_code
_entity_poly.pdbx_strand_id
1 'polypeptide(L)'
;EWFILIHIEIEKKAGKALKAIEDAQAAVVGNDADQVESALTNLRASLAAMYAVLDRMPERCDPYIYFHRVRPYIFGWRNNPSLPDGVIYEGVDEYKGIGQKFRGETGAQSAIIPAMDGVLGIEHERDELREYLMEMRTYMPPKHVAFIEAVEAGPSVRNFVTSAQRSSLTSVFNECVELVANFRAMHLEYAGRYIHAQAQATPGNPSAVGTGGTPFMTYLRKHRDETKKQTL
;
A
#
# COMPACT_ATOMS: atom_id res chain seq x y z
N GLU A 1 -7.06 -18.72 -3.68
CA GLU A 1 -5.75 -19.03 -3.09
C GLU A 1 -4.62 -18.19 -3.67
N TRP A 2 -4.36 -18.20 -4.99
CA TRP A 2 -3.22 -17.46 -5.59
C TRP A 2 -3.14 -15.98 -5.21
N PHE A 3 -4.25 -15.23 -5.36
CA PHE A 3 -4.32 -13.82 -4.96
C PHE A 3 -3.78 -13.60 -3.54
N ILE A 4 -4.26 -14.40 -2.57
CA ILE A 4 -3.85 -14.30 -1.17
C ILE A 4 -2.36 -14.67 -1.00
N LEU A 5 -1.90 -15.75 -1.63
CA LEU A 5 -0.52 -16.21 -1.53
C LEU A 5 0.49 -15.20 -2.12
N ILE A 6 0.14 -14.51 -3.21
CA ILE A 6 0.95 -13.43 -3.77
C ILE A 6 1.12 -12.30 -2.74
N HIS A 7 0.03 -11.87 -2.09
CA HIS A 7 0.11 -10.83 -1.06
C HIS A 7 0.93 -11.28 0.17
N ILE A 8 0.76 -12.52 0.64
CA ILE A 8 1.57 -13.08 1.72
C ILE A 8 3.06 -13.10 1.35
N GLU A 9 3.41 -13.49 0.13
CA GLU A 9 4.81 -13.52 -0.30
C GLU A 9 5.37 -12.09 -0.46
N ILE A 10 4.57 -11.11 -0.91
CA ILE A 10 4.95 -9.67 -0.92
C ILE A 10 5.30 -9.21 0.51
N GLU A 11 4.42 -9.46 1.48
CA GLU A 11 4.63 -9.11 2.90
C GLU A 11 5.89 -9.78 3.45
N LYS A 12 6.12 -11.06 3.11
CA LYS A 12 7.33 -11.78 3.50
C LYS A 12 8.60 -11.17 2.90
N LYS A 13 8.58 -10.72 1.64
CA LYS A 13 9.72 -10.00 1.04
C LYS A 13 9.96 -8.65 1.71
N ALA A 14 8.88 -7.96 2.09
CA ALA A 14 8.94 -6.67 2.77
C ALA A 14 9.58 -6.74 4.16
N GLY A 15 9.61 -7.90 4.82
CA GLY A 15 10.26 -8.05 6.14
C GLY A 15 11.72 -7.56 6.17
N LYS A 16 12.48 -7.76 5.10
CA LYS A 16 13.86 -7.23 4.97
C LYS A 16 13.88 -5.71 4.76
N ALA A 17 12.87 -5.15 4.09
CA ALA A 17 12.72 -3.71 3.93
C ALA A 17 12.49 -3.03 5.29
N LEU A 18 11.68 -3.63 6.19
CA LEU A 18 11.44 -3.07 7.52
C LEU A 18 12.73 -2.96 8.36
N LYS A 19 13.61 -3.96 8.27
CA LYS A 19 14.93 -3.88 8.92
C LYS A 19 15.83 -2.83 8.27
N ALA A 20 15.83 -2.75 6.95
CA ALA A 20 16.58 -1.71 6.22
C ALA A 20 16.13 -0.29 6.58
N ILE A 21 14.84 -0.08 6.89
CA ILE A 21 14.33 1.20 7.39
C ILE A 21 14.97 1.57 8.74
N GLU A 22 14.94 0.64 9.69
CA GLU A 22 15.56 0.82 11.02
C GLU A 22 17.05 1.14 10.90
N ASP A 23 17.78 0.36 10.08
CA ASP A 23 19.21 0.51 9.88
C ASP A 23 19.56 1.85 9.22
N ALA A 24 18.76 2.30 8.24
CA ALA A 24 18.95 3.58 7.59
C ALA A 24 18.77 4.74 8.59
N GLN A 25 17.71 4.72 9.40
CA GLN A 25 17.46 5.78 10.38
C GLN A 25 18.51 5.79 11.50
N ALA A 26 18.98 4.62 11.95
CA ALA A 26 20.09 4.54 12.90
C ALA A 26 21.40 5.09 12.31
N ALA A 27 21.71 4.78 11.05
CA ALA A 27 22.89 5.28 10.36
C ALA A 27 22.85 6.81 10.15
N VAL A 28 21.66 7.38 9.89
CA VAL A 28 21.46 8.85 9.84
C VAL A 28 21.83 9.49 11.18
N VAL A 29 21.40 8.91 12.32
CA VAL A 29 21.79 9.42 13.67
C VAL A 29 23.29 9.34 13.89
N GLY A 30 23.92 8.25 13.43
CA GLY A 30 25.37 8.08 13.49
C GLY A 30 26.17 8.94 12.51
N ASN A 31 25.48 9.69 11.63
CA ASN A 31 26.09 10.43 10.52
C ASN A 31 26.98 9.54 9.63
N ASP A 32 26.58 8.29 9.41
CA ASP A 32 27.35 7.27 8.68
C ASP A 32 26.77 7.04 7.28
N ALA A 33 27.32 7.76 6.30
CA ALA A 33 26.83 7.71 4.93
C ALA A 33 27.02 6.34 4.24
N ASP A 34 28.03 5.56 4.63
CA ASP A 34 28.28 4.25 4.05
C ASP A 34 27.22 3.25 4.54
N GLN A 35 26.83 3.34 5.82
CA GLN A 35 25.76 2.53 6.38
C GLN A 35 24.37 2.94 5.87
N VAL A 36 24.11 4.23 5.62
CA VAL A 36 22.88 4.64 4.92
C VAL A 36 22.83 4.05 3.52
N GLU A 37 23.94 4.07 2.76
CA GLU A 37 23.99 3.50 1.41
C GLU A 37 23.74 1.99 1.42
N SER A 38 24.35 1.28 2.36
CA SER A 38 24.13 -0.16 2.58
C SER A 38 22.66 -0.46 2.90
N ALA A 39 22.06 0.31 3.82
CA ALA A 39 20.66 0.14 4.20
C ALA A 39 19.71 0.42 3.02
N LEU A 40 19.92 1.50 2.26
CA LEU A 40 19.12 1.80 1.06
C LEU A 40 19.31 0.74 -0.04
N THR A 41 20.50 0.16 -0.18
CA THR A 41 20.73 -0.95 -1.11
C THR A 41 19.90 -2.19 -0.73
N ASN A 42 19.80 -2.49 0.56
CA ASN A 42 18.96 -3.58 1.08
C ASN A 42 17.46 -3.29 0.93
N LEU A 43 17.07 -2.03 1.14
CA LEU A 43 15.70 -1.56 0.89
C LEU A 43 15.32 -1.74 -0.58
N ARG A 44 16.15 -1.27 -1.50
CA ARG A 44 15.98 -1.43 -2.96
C ARG A 44 15.82 -2.90 -3.34
N ALA A 45 16.70 -3.78 -2.84
CA ALA A 45 16.64 -5.21 -3.15
C ALA A 45 15.31 -5.84 -2.68
N SER A 46 14.80 -5.40 -1.54
CA SER A 46 13.52 -5.87 -1.00
C SER A 46 12.33 -5.36 -1.81
N LEU A 47 12.34 -4.08 -2.21
CA LEU A 47 11.32 -3.48 -3.09
C LEU A 47 11.29 -4.18 -4.47
N ALA A 48 12.45 -4.47 -5.05
CA ALA A 48 12.55 -5.22 -6.31
C ALA A 48 11.99 -6.64 -6.17
N ALA A 49 12.24 -7.31 -5.04
CA ALA A 49 11.67 -8.62 -4.75
C ALA A 49 10.14 -8.58 -4.58
N MET A 50 9.61 -7.54 -3.91
CA MET A 50 8.15 -7.33 -3.80
C MET A 50 7.51 -7.12 -5.18
N TYR A 51 8.12 -6.28 -6.02
CA TYR A 51 7.67 -6.04 -7.40
C TYR A 51 7.66 -7.33 -8.23
N ALA A 52 8.73 -8.11 -8.19
CA ALA A 52 8.83 -9.38 -8.91
C ALA A 52 7.79 -10.41 -8.42
N VAL A 53 7.37 -10.35 -7.16
CA VAL A 53 6.27 -11.21 -6.67
C VAL A 53 4.91 -10.70 -7.17
N LEU A 54 4.67 -9.39 -7.15
CA LEU A 54 3.42 -8.81 -7.67
C LEU A 54 3.21 -9.14 -9.15
N ASP A 55 4.28 -9.11 -9.95
CA ASP A 55 4.27 -9.42 -11.40
C ASP A 55 3.72 -10.82 -11.72
N ARG A 56 3.74 -11.72 -10.73
CA ARG A 56 3.26 -13.10 -10.85
C ARG A 56 1.75 -13.23 -10.64
N MET A 57 1.05 -12.14 -10.33
CA MET A 57 -0.42 -12.14 -10.17
C MET A 57 -1.12 -12.85 -11.34
N PRO A 58 -0.79 -12.57 -12.62
CA PRO A 58 -1.48 -13.18 -13.77
C PRO A 58 -1.16 -14.66 -13.99
N GLU A 59 -0.15 -15.25 -13.31
CA GLU A 59 0.21 -16.67 -13.51
C GLU A 59 -0.97 -17.59 -13.17
N ARG A 60 -1.72 -17.28 -12.10
CA ARG A 60 -2.84 -18.11 -11.61
C ARG A 60 -3.99 -17.30 -11.00
N CYS A 61 -4.05 -15.99 -11.24
CA CYS A 61 -5.22 -15.18 -10.95
C CYS A 61 -5.88 -14.78 -12.27
N ASP A 62 -6.97 -15.44 -12.64
CA ASP A 62 -7.74 -15.02 -13.81
C ASP A 62 -8.61 -13.79 -13.46
N PRO A 63 -8.60 -12.70 -14.27
CA PRO A 63 -9.39 -11.50 -13.99
C PRO A 63 -10.89 -11.72 -13.83
N TYR A 64 -11.48 -12.59 -14.65
CA TYR A 64 -12.91 -12.89 -14.59
C TYR A 64 -13.23 -13.68 -13.31
N ILE A 65 -12.45 -14.73 -13.02
CA ILE A 65 -12.61 -15.53 -11.81
C ILE A 65 -12.42 -14.66 -10.55
N TYR A 66 -11.40 -13.81 -10.52
CA TYR A 66 -11.18 -12.89 -9.41
C TYR A 66 -12.41 -11.99 -9.19
N PHE A 67 -12.88 -11.30 -10.24
CA PHE A 67 -13.97 -10.34 -10.12
C PHE A 67 -15.30 -10.98 -9.72
N HIS A 68 -15.64 -12.12 -10.31
CA HIS A 68 -16.95 -12.75 -10.11
C HIS A 68 -17.01 -13.74 -8.96
N ARG A 69 -15.89 -14.37 -8.57
CA ARG A 69 -15.90 -15.49 -7.60
C ARG A 69 -15.09 -15.24 -6.34
N VAL A 70 -14.13 -14.32 -6.36
CA VAL A 70 -13.32 -13.98 -5.19
C VAL A 70 -13.81 -12.67 -4.57
N ARG A 71 -13.87 -11.62 -5.39
CA ARG A 71 -14.16 -10.26 -4.96
C ARG A 71 -15.48 -10.08 -4.18
N PRO A 72 -16.59 -10.80 -4.46
CA PRO A 72 -17.82 -10.66 -3.68
C PRO A 72 -17.65 -10.99 -2.18
N TYR A 73 -16.73 -11.89 -1.82
CA TYR A 73 -16.53 -12.32 -0.44
C TYR A 73 -15.61 -11.40 0.37
N ILE A 74 -14.86 -10.52 -0.29
CA ILE A 74 -13.96 -9.55 0.34
C ILE A 74 -14.52 -8.12 0.29
N PHE A 75 -15.74 -7.96 -0.24
CA PHE A 75 -16.46 -6.70 -0.25
C PHE A 75 -17.11 -6.47 1.11
N GLY A 76 -16.89 -5.30 1.70
CA GLY A 76 -17.45 -4.95 3.00
C GLY A 76 -18.90 -4.48 2.91
N TRP A 77 -19.38 -3.88 4.00
CA TRP A 77 -20.74 -3.36 4.11
C TRP A 77 -20.78 -1.84 4.37
N ARG A 78 -19.63 -1.17 4.35
CA ARG A 78 -19.55 0.29 4.18
C ARG A 78 -19.83 0.64 2.72
N ASN A 79 -20.82 1.50 2.48
CA ASN A 79 -21.25 1.93 1.14
C ASN A 79 -21.66 0.76 0.22
N ASN A 80 -22.14 -0.34 0.80
CA ASN A 80 -22.61 -1.50 0.05
C ASN A 80 -24.11 -1.34 -0.27
N PRO A 81 -24.51 -1.28 -1.55
CA PRO A 81 -25.91 -1.11 -1.94
C PRO A 81 -26.84 -2.22 -1.42
N SER A 82 -26.31 -3.44 -1.25
CA SER A 82 -27.08 -4.58 -0.73
C SER A 82 -27.26 -4.55 0.78
N LEU A 83 -26.47 -3.73 1.49
CA LEU A 83 -26.48 -3.59 2.95
C LEU A 83 -26.41 -2.10 3.33
N PRO A 84 -27.42 -1.29 2.95
CA PRO A 84 -27.38 0.17 3.12
C PRO A 84 -27.26 0.61 4.59
N ASP A 85 -27.80 -0.20 5.50
CA ASP A 85 -27.76 0.01 6.94
C ASP A 85 -26.61 -0.73 7.64
N GLY A 86 -25.75 -1.41 6.88
CA GLY A 86 -24.65 -2.21 7.41
C GLY A 86 -25.09 -3.59 7.91
N VAL A 87 -24.28 -4.19 8.78
CA VAL A 87 -24.50 -5.53 9.35
C VAL A 87 -24.75 -5.41 10.85
N ILE A 88 -25.81 -6.02 11.34
CA ILE A 88 -26.09 -6.14 12.78
C ILE A 88 -25.24 -7.30 13.32
N TYR A 89 -24.46 -7.00 14.34
CA TYR A 89 -23.66 -7.98 15.08
C TYR A 89 -24.43 -8.39 16.33
N GLU A 90 -25.22 -9.45 16.21
CA GLU A 90 -26.04 -9.96 17.31
C GLU A 90 -25.17 -10.39 18.50
N GLY A 91 -25.57 -10.01 19.71
CA GLY A 91 -24.83 -10.32 20.94
C GLY A 91 -23.63 -9.43 21.25
N VAL A 92 -23.40 -8.37 20.47
CA VAL A 92 -22.36 -7.37 20.74
C VAL A 92 -22.98 -6.11 21.33
N ASP A 93 -22.95 -5.99 22.66
CA ASP A 93 -23.62 -4.93 23.42
C ASP A 93 -23.14 -3.52 23.02
N GLU A 94 -21.85 -3.36 22.71
CA GLU A 94 -21.25 -2.09 22.31
C GLU A 94 -21.90 -1.52 21.03
N TYR A 95 -22.39 -2.39 20.15
CA TYR A 95 -23.03 -2.01 18.90
C TYR A 95 -24.53 -1.75 19.05
N LYS A 96 -25.13 -2.04 20.21
CA LYS A 96 -26.50 -1.66 20.58
C LYS A 96 -27.56 -2.05 19.54
N GLY A 97 -27.35 -3.16 18.83
CA GLY A 97 -28.23 -3.62 17.75
C GLY A 97 -28.24 -2.73 16.49
N ILE A 98 -27.32 -1.76 16.38
CA ILE A 98 -27.19 -0.88 15.22
C ILE A 98 -26.32 -1.57 14.17
N GLY A 99 -26.72 -1.47 12.90
CA GLY A 99 -25.92 -1.98 11.79
C GLY A 99 -24.57 -1.24 11.67
N GLN A 100 -23.49 -2.00 11.78
CA GLN A 100 -22.13 -1.47 11.67
C GLN A 100 -21.72 -1.40 10.21
N LYS A 101 -20.87 -0.43 9.85
CA LYS A 101 -20.44 -0.14 8.47
C LYS A 101 -18.92 -0.21 8.35
N PHE A 102 -18.40 -1.42 8.13
CA PHE A 102 -16.97 -1.68 7.95
C PHE A 102 -16.61 -1.85 6.48
N ARG A 103 -15.41 -1.39 6.13
CA ARG A 103 -14.88 -1.51 4.76
C ARG A 103 -14.45 -2.96 4.49
N GLY A 104 -14.48 -3.32 3.21
CA GLY A 104 -13.92 -4.58 2.74
C GLY A 104 -12.40 -4.57 2.79
N GLU A 105 -11.82 -5.69 2.39
CA GLU A 105 -10.37 -5.79 2.26
C GLU A 105 -9.86 -4.89 1.13
N THR A 106 -8.69 -4.29 1.38
CA THR A 106 -7.95 -3.52 0.40
C THR A 106 -6.47 -3.57 0.72
N GLY A 107 -5.62 -3.58 -0.32
CA GLY A 107 -4.17 -3.46 -0.15
C GLY A 107 -3.72 -2.22 0.62
N ALA A 108 -4.55 -1.18 0.75
CA ALA A 108 -4.28 -0.01 1.59
C ALA A 108 -4.30 -0.32 3.11
N GLN A 109 -4.75 -1.50 3.52
CA GLN A 109 -4.64 -2.02 4.89
C GLN A 109 -3.28 -2.70 5.16
N SER A 110 -2.40 -2.80 4.16
CA SER A 110 -1.01 -3.20 4.37
C SER A 110 -0.18 -2.03 4.93
N ALA A 111 0.69 -2.34 5.89
CA ALA A 111 1.57 -1.36 6.51
C ALA A 111 2.88 -1.12 5.73
N ILE A 112 3.21 -1.99 4.76
CA ILE A 112 4.54 -1.98 4.15
C ILE A 112 4.75 -0.74 3.27
N ILE A 113 3.80 -0.41 2.37
CA ILE A 113 3.93 0.74 1.48
C ILE A 113 3.92 2.06 2.25
N PRO A 114 3.02 2.28 3.24
CA PRO A 114 3.11 3.45 4.12
C PRO A 114 4.45 3.59 4.84
N ALA A 115 5.07 2.47 5.29
CA ALA A 115 6.39 2.52 5.88
C ALA A 115 7.49 2.89 4.87
N MET A 116 7.38 2.44 3.61
CA MET A 116 8.28 2.87 2.53
C MET A 116 8.12 4.36 2.21
N ASP A 117 6.89 4.86 2.20
CA ASP A 117 6.63 6.29 2.04
C ASP A 117 7.27 7.10 3.17
N GLY A 118 7.10 6.65 4.41
CA GLY A 118 7.70 7.28 5.59
C GLY A 118 9.22 7.37 5.51
N VAL A 119 9.92 6.26 5.25
CA VAL A 119 11.40 6.27 5.22
C VAL A 119 11.96 7.08 4.05
N LEU A 120 11.30 7.02 2.88
CA LEU A 120 11.71 7.74 1.68
C LEU A 120 11.22 9.19 1.68
N GLY A 121 10.48 9.62 2.71
CA GLY A 121 9.85 10.93 2.78
C GLY A 121 9.02 11.23 1.54
N ILE A 122 8.20 10.27 1.10
CA ILE A 122 7.26 10.45 -0.02
C ILE A 122 5.99 11.08 0.55
N GLU A 123 5.66 12.27 0.07
CA GLU A 123 4.48 13.01 0.50
C GLU A 123 3.37 12.97 -0.55
N HIS A 124 2.13 12.99 -0.07
CA HIS A 124 0.93 13.03 -0.90
C HIS A 124 0.10 14.25 -0.53
N GLU A 125 -0.54 14.88 -1.51
CA GLU A 125 -1.38 16.05 -1.27
C GLU A 125 -2.51 15.72 -0.28
N ARG A 126 -2.88 16.71 0.54
CA ARG A 126 -3.90 16.54 1.58
C ARG A 126 -5.30 16.66 0.99
N ASP A 127 -5.84 15.54 0.57
CA ASP A 127 -7.17 15.41 -0.01
C ASP A 127 -7.92 14.19 0.56
N GLU A 128 -9.09 13.89 -0.02
CA GLU A 128 -9.93 12.75 0.35
C GLU A 128 -9.19 11.39 0.25
N LEU A 129 -8.22 11.25 -0.67
CA LEU A 129 -7.41 10.04 -0.76
C LEU A 129 -6.55 9.90 0.49
N ARG A 130 -5.90 10.97 0.94
CA ARG A 130 -5.11 10.93 2.17
C ARG A 130 -5.98 10.61 3.38
N GLU A 131 -7.17 11.21 3.50
CA GLU A 131 -8.11 10.89 4.58
C GLU A 131 -8.51 9.40 4.55
N TYR A 132 -8.80 8.87 3.36
CA TYR A 132 -9.09 7.45 3.17
C TYR A 132 -7.92 6.55 3.61
N LEU A 133 -6.69 6.88 3.25
CA LEU A 133 -5.50 6.10 3.65
C LEU A 133 -5.27 6.16 5.16
N MET A 134 -5.51 7.31 5.79
CA MET A 134 -5.44 7.44 7.24
C MET A 134 -6.53 6.61 7.93
N GLU A 135 -7.74 6.56 7.38
CA GLU A 135 -8.78 5.65 7.86
C GLU A 135 -8.31 4.18 7.78
N MET A 136 -7.57 3.78 6.75
CA MET A 136 -7.10 2.39 6.61
C MET A 136 -6.14 1.98 7.73
N ARG A 137 -5.43 2.91 8.37
CA ARG A 137 -4.60 2.61 9.55
C ARG A 137 -5.44 2.08 10.72
N THR A 138 -6.72 2.45 10.82
CA THR A 138 -7.62 1.91 11.85
C THR A 138 -7.96 0.42 11.65
N TYR A 139 -7.70 -0.11 10.45
CA TYR A 139 -7.85 -1.52 10.10
C TYR A 139 -6.53 -2.31 10.20
N MET A 140 -5.42 -1.65 10.53
CA MET A 140 -4.12 -2.28 10.73
C MET A 140 -3.93 -2.71 12.19
N PRO A 141 -3.11 -3.74 12.47
CA PRO A 141 -2.69 -4.03 13.84
C PRO A 141 -2.01 -2.81 14.49
N PRO A 142 -2.31 -2.49 15.78
CA PRO A 142 -1.79 -1.27 16.41
C PRO A 142 -0.26 -1.14 16.40
N LYS A 143 0.46 -2.26 16.52
CA LYS A 143 1.94 -2.26 16.45
C LYS A 143 2.47 -1.92 15.06
N HIS A 144 1.72 -2.22 13.99
CA HIS A 144 2.11 -1.87 12.63
C HIS A 144 1.91 -0.37 12.40
N VAL A 145 0.80 0.19 12.91
CA VAL A 145 0.57 1.65 12.88
C VAL A 145 1.67 2.39 13.64
N ALA A 146 1.98 1.94 14.86
CA ALA A 146 3.04 2.53 15.66
C ALA A 146 4.42 2.48 14.97
N PHE A 147 4.70 1.43 14.19
CA PHE A 147 5.91 1.35 13.38
C PHE A 147 5.93 2.43 12.29
N ILE A 148 4.84 2.58 11.52
CA ILE A 148 4.75 3.61 10.48
C ILE A 148 4.96 5.00 11.09
N GLU A 149 4.26 5.30 12.19
CA GLU A 149 4.37 6.59 12.89
C GLU A 149 5.78 6.85 13.42
N ALA A 150 6.46 5.82 13.95
CA ALA A 150 7.84 5.93 14.40
C ALA A 150 8.80 6.22 13.24
N VAL A 151 8.59 5.59 12.08
CA VAL A 151 9.38 5.85 10.87
C VAL A 151 9.15 7.28 10.37
N GLU A 152 7.90 7.72 10.30
CA GLU A 152 7.52 9.08 9.88
C GLU A 152 8.07 10.17 10.81
N ALA A 153 8.12 9.91 12.12
CA ALA A 153 8.66 10.83 13.12
C ALA A 153 10.20 10.75 13.29
N GLY A 154 10.82 9.73 12.70
CA GLY A 154 12.24 9.44 12.86
C GLY A 154 13.17 10.37 12.07
N PRO A 155 14.49 10.14 12.16
CA PRO A 155 15.48 10.86 11.37
C PRO A 155 15.19 10.76 9.86
N SER A 156 15.23 11.90 9.17
CA SER A 156 14.92 11.95 7.75
C SER A 156 16.08 11.43 6.88
N VAL A 157 15.91 10.22 6.33
CA VAL A 157 16.84 9.65 5.33
C VAL A 157 16.92 10.54 4.09
N ARG A 158 15.80 11.05 3.58
CA ARG A 158 15.77 11.97 2.42
C ARG A 158 16.70 13.17 2.60
N ASN A 159 16.51 13.95 3.67
CA ASN A 159 17.36 15.10 3.98
C ASN A 159 18.83 14.73 4.11
N PHE A 160 19.15 13.60 4.75
CA PHE A 160 20.53 13.12 4.85
C PHE A 160 21.14 12.88 3.46
N VAL A 161 20.43 12.16 2.58
CA VAL A 161 20.88 11.90 1.21
C VAL A 161 21.09 13.20 0.43
N THR A 162 20.15 14.16 0.53
CA THR A 162 20.25 15.47 -0.11
C THR A 162 21.47 16.27 0.39
N SER A 163 21.73 16.26 1.70
CA SER A 163 22.85 17.00 2.30
C SER A 163 24.21 16.34 2.08
N ALA A 164 24.27 15.02 1.97
CA ALA A 164 25.52 14.28 1.78
C ALA A 164 26.19 14.55 0.43
N GLN A 165 25.43 15.02 -0.58
CA GLN A 165 25.90 15.30 -1.95
C GLN A 165 26.72 14.16 -2.57
N ARG A 166 26.40 12.91 -2.22
CA ARG A 166 27.07 11.71 -2.69
C ARG A 166 26.27 11.04 -3.79
N SER A 167 26.81 11.00 -5.00
CA SER A 167 26.10 10.51 -6.18
C SER A 167 25.61 9.07 -6.07
N SER A 168 26.40 8.17 -5.46
CA SER A 168 26.00 6.77 -5.23
C SER A 168 24.78 6.67 -4.32
N LEU A 169 24.79 7.44 -3.23
CA LEU A 169 23.71 7.50 -2.26
C LEU A 169 22.42 8.09 -2.87
N THR A 170 22.54 9.17 -3.66
CA THR A 170 21.41 9.73 -4.41
C THR A 170 20.84 8.73 -5.43
N SER A 171 21.70 8.00 -6.14
CA SER A 171 21.28 6.97 -7.10
C SER A 171 20.44 5.89 -6.43
N VAL A 172 20.95 5.28 -5.36
CA VAL A 172 20.23 4.18 -4.69
C VAL A 172 18.93 4.65 -4.03
N PHE A 173 18.89 5.89 -3.52
CA PHE A 173 17.66 6.49 -3.01
C PHE A 173 16.61 6.64 -4.12
N ASN A 174 17.00 7.19 -5.27
CA ASN A 174 16.11 7.37 -6.42
C ASN A 174 15.61 6.03 -6.95
N GLU A 175 16.46 5.00 -7.01
CA GLU A 175 16.05 3.63 -7.36
C GLU A 175 14.98 3.08 -6.40
N CYS A 176 15.05 3.38 -5.10
CA CYS A 176 14.00 3.00 -4.15
C CYS A 176 12.67 3.71 -4.46
N VAL A 177 12.69 5.03 -4.68
CA VAL A 177 11.49 5.81 -5.03
C VAL A 177 10.87 5.31 -6.33
N GLU A 178 11.68 5.03 -7.34
CA GLU A 178 11.25 4.48 -8.63
C GLU A 178 10.62 3.10 -8.48
N LEU A 179 11.17 2.21 -7.64
CA LEU A 179 10.57 0.90 -7.40
C LEU A 179 9.21 1.00 -6.70
N VAL A 180 9.03 1.93 -5.74
CA VAL A 180 7.71 2.20 -5.15
C VAL A 180 6.74 2.71 -6.22
N ALA A 181 7.18 3.63 -7.08
CA ALA A 181 6.38 4.13 -8.19
C ALA A 181 6.00 3.03 -9.20
N ASN A 182 6.91 2.10 -9.49
CA ASN A 182 6.69 0.97 -10.39
C ASN A 182 5.72 -0.05 -9.78
N PHE A 183 5.84 -0.34 -8.48
CA PHE A 183 4.88 -1.16 -7.75
C PHE A 183 3.46 -0.55 -7.82
N ARG A 184 3.34 0.76 -7.59
CA ARG A 184 2.07 1.51 -7.73
C ARG A 184 1.54 1.48 -9.16
N ALA A 185 2.41 1.55 -10.17
CA ALA A 185 2.03 1.48 -11.58
C ALA A 185 1.45 0.11 -11.95
N MET A 186 2.10 -0.97 -11.55
CA MET A 186 1.62 -2.33 -11.75
C MET A 186 0.31 -2.58 -11.00
N HIS A 187 0.19 -2.10 -9.76
CA HIS A 187 -1.05 -2.19 -9.01
C HIS A 187 -2.21 -1.44 -9.71
N LEU A 188 -1.96 -0.25 -10.27
CA LEU A 188 -2.94 0.49 -11.06
C LEU A 188 -3.35 -0.27 -12.33
N GLU A 189 -2.39 -0.87 -13.04
CA GLU A 189 -2.67 -1.70 -14.22
C GLU A 189 -3.59 -2.86 -13.85
N TYR A 190 -3.29 -3.57 -12.77
CA TYR A 190 -4.10 -4.68 -12.29
C TYR A 190 -5.47 -4.23 -11.80
N ALA A 191 -5.59 -3.09 -11.11
CA ALA A 191 -6.88 -2.52 -10.75
C ALA A 191 -7.72 -2.20 -12.01
N GLY A 192 -7.07 -1.72 -13.09
CA GLY A 192 -7.69 -1.53 -14.39
C GLY A 192 -8.20 -2.84 -15.00
N ARG A 193 -7.36 -3.87 -15.05
CA ARG A 193 -7.66 -5.16 -15.70
C ARG A 193 -8.63 -6.05 -14.91
N TYR A 194 -8.41 -6.18 -13.61
CA TYR A 194 -9.14 -7.13 -12.73
C TYR A 194 -10.42 -6.55 -12.14
N ILE A 195 -10.58 -5.22 -12.14
CA ILE A 195 -11.76 -4.56 -11.55
C ILE A 195 -12.46 -3.71 -12.59
N HIS A 196 -11.79 -2.67 -13.11
CA HIS A 196 -12.46 -1.68 -13.96
C HIS A 196 -13.01 -2.31 -15.25
N ALA A 197 -12.18 -3.06 -15.99
CA ALA A 197 -12.59 -3.71 -17.24
C ALA A 197 -13.71 -4.75 -17.01
N GLN A 198 -13.63 -5.54 -15.94
CA GLN A 198 -14.64 -6.55 -15.60
C GLN A 198 -15.99 -5.90 -15.21
N ALA A 199 -15.95 -4.79 -14.47
CA ALA A 199 -17.14 -4.03 -14.10
C ALA A 199 -17.83 -3.42 -15.32
N GLN A 200 -17.08 -2.87 -16.29
CA GLN A 200 -17.67 -2.34 -17.53
C GLN A 200 -18.32 -3.45 -18.38
N ALA A 201 -17.78 -4.67 -18.36
CA ALA A 201 -18.33 -5.80 -19.07
C ALA A 201 -19.57 -6.43 -18.38
N THR A 202 -19.87 -6.05 -17.12
CA THR A 202 -21.00 -6.60 -16.35
C THR A 202 -21.85 -5.48 -15.71
N PRO A 203 -22.66 -4.75 -16.50
CA PRO A 203 -23.51 -3.69 -15.98
C PRO A 203 -24.51 -4.22 -14.94
N GLY A 204 -24.62 -3.55 -13.79
CA GLY A 204 -25.57 -3.91 -12.73
C GLY A 204 -25.01 -4.79 -11.61
N ASN A 205 -23.73 -5.18 -11.67
CA ASN A 205 -23.10 -5.88 -10.54
C ASN A 205 -22.82 -4.90 -9.38
N PRO A 206 -23.33 -5.13 -8.15
CA PRO A 206 -23.06 -4.28 -6.97
C PRO A 206 -21.57 -4.12 -6.65
N SER A 207 -20.74 -5.05 -7.13
CA SER A 207 -19.29 -5.02 -6.98
C SER A 207 -18.57 -4.08 -7.97
N ALA A 208 -19.29 -3.27 -8.77
CA ALA A 208 -18.67 -2.38 -9.76
C ALA A 208 -17.88 -1.21 -9.14
N VAL A 209 -18.18 -0.82 -7.90
CA VAL A 209 -17.39 0.16 -7.11
C VAL A 209 -16.22 -0.59 -6.45
N GLY A 210 -15.05 0.06 -6.26
CA GLY A 210 -13.89 -0.53 -5.54
C GLY A 210 -14.30 -1.19 -4.21
N THR A 211 -13.57 -2.20 -3.71
CA THR A 211 -13.90 -2.86 -2.41
C THR A 211 -13.93 -1.89 -1.23
N GLY A 212 -13.20 -0.77 -1.35
CA GLY A 212 -13.23 0.36 -0.42
C GLY A 212 -14.23 1.46 -0.77
N GLY A 213 -15.07 1.34 -1.80
CA GLY A 213 -16.09 2.34 -2.14
C GLY A 213 -15.58 3.67 -2.74
N THR A 214 -14.31 3.75 -3.17
CA THR A 214 -13.65 4.98 -3.65
C THR A 214 -13.55 5.05 -5.18
N PRO A 215 -13.29 6.23 -5.78
CA PRO A 215 -12.88 6.38 -7.19
C PRO A 215 -11.44 5.88 -7.38
N PHE A 216 -11.21 4.60 -7.10
CA PHE A 216 -9.89 3.99 -6.90
C PHE A 216 -8.93 4.19 -8.06
N MET A 217 -9.41 4.21 -9.32
CA MET A 217 -8.54 4.43 -10.48
C MET A 217 -7.91 5.83 -10.48
N THR A 218 -8.65 6.86 -10.09
CA THR A 218 -8.15 8.23 -9.97
C THR A 218 -7.13 8.32 -8.84
N TYR A 219 -7.47 7.75 -7.69
CA TYR A 219 -6.61 7.75 -6.51
C TYR A 219 -5.30 7.01 -6.74
N LEU A 220 -5.34 5.79 -7.29
CA LEU A 220 -4.14 5.00 -7.60
C LEU A 220 -3.23 5.71 -8.63
N ARG A 221 -3.81 6.35 -9.64
CA ARG A 221 -3.07 7.14 -10.62
C ARG A 221 -2.36 8.32 -9.98
N LYS A 222 -3.08 9.09 -9.16
CA LYS A 222 -2.53 10.24 -8.43
C LYS A 222 -1.36 9.81 -7.56
N HIS A 223 -1.57 8.79 -6.74
CA HIS A 223 -0.57 8.26 -5.80
C HIS A 223 0.72 7.84 -6.52
N ARG A 224 0.59 7.12 -7.65
CA ARG A 224 1.72 6.78 -8.52
C ARG A 224 2.44 8.02 -9.05
N ASP A 225 1.70 9.00 -9.56
CA ASP A 225 2.27 10.17 -10.22
C ASP A 225 2.96 11.13 -9.22
N GLU A 226 2.43 11.27 -8.01
CA GLU A 226 3.09 11.99 -6.91
C GLU A 226 4.39 11.31 -6.49
N THR A 227 4.41 9.99 -6.43
CA THR A 227 5.64 9.23 -6.11
C THR A 227 6.74 9.49 -7.12
N LYS A 228 6.41 9.42 -8.42
CA LYS A 228 7.38 9.58 -9.53
C LYS A 228 8.08 10.95 -9.52
N LYS A 229 7.44 11.98 -8.96
CA LYS A 229 7.98 13.34 -8.91
C LYS A 229 8.95 13.57 -7.74
N GLN A 230 9.21 12.55 -6.92
CA GLN A 230 9.92 12.69 -5.65
C GLN A 230 11.31 12.03 -5.61
N THR A 231 11.87 11.70 -6.77
CA THR A 231 13.32 11.47 -6.89
C THR A 231 14.07 12.77 -6.57
N LEU A 232 15.26 12.64 -5.99
CA LEU A 232 16.20 13.73 -5.69
C LEU A 232 17.02 14.13 -6.92
#